data_AF-A0A8S1WYJ3-F1
#
_entry.id   AF-A0A8S1WYJ3-F1
#
_cell.length_a   1.000
_cell.length_b   1.000
_cell.length_c   1.000
_cell.angle_alpha   90.00
_cell.angle_beta   90.00
_cell.angle_gamma   90.00
#
_symmetry.space_group_name_H-M   'P 1'
#
loop_
_entity.id
_entity.type
_entity.pdbx_description
1 polymer ?
#
loop_
_entity_poly.entity_id
_entity_poly.type
_entity_poly.pdbx_seq_one_letter_code
_entity_poly.pdbx_strand_id
1 'polypeptide(L)' 'MDIQDASRVVYICGKCGKDVQLEAKDIVRCQCGYRILYKKRKADPKNPPQYEAI' A
#
# COMPACT_ATOMS: atom_id res chain seq x y z
N MET A 1 -24.25 3.71 4.23
CA MET A 1 -23.77 2.31 4.28
C MET A 1 -22.74 2.21 3.18
N ASP A 2 -21.50 1.84 3.53
CA ASP A 2 -20.37 1.39 2.68
C ASP A 2 -19.07 1.71 3.44
N ILE A 3 -18.91 1.04 4.58
CA ILE A 3 -17.63 0.90 5.27
C ILE A 3 -17.19 -0.53 4.95
N GLN A 4 -16.71 -0.76 3.74
CA GLN A 4 -16.12 -2.05 3.37
C GLN A 4 -14.72 -1.76 2.81
N ASP A 5 -13.76 -2.56 3.27
CA ASP A 5 -12.35 -2.60 2.83
C ASP A 5 -11.31 -1.75 3.60
N ALA A 6 -11.47 -1.59 4.92
CA ALA A 6 -10.39 -1.04 5.76
C ALA A 6 -9.19 -2.00 5.93
N SER A 7 -9.33 -3.29 5.62
CA SER A 7 -8.34 -4.33 6.00
C SER A 7 -7.33 -4.72 4.93
N ARG A 8 -7.55 -4.45 3.63
CA ARG A 8 -6.56 -4.81 2.60
C ARG A 8 -5.53 -3.70 2.41
N VAL A 9 -4.32 -3.97 2.89
CA VAL A 9 -3.16 -3.10 2.68
C VAL A 9 -2.57 -3.41 1.31
N VAL A 10 -2.59 -2.43 0.42
CA VAL A 10 -1.90 -2.52 -0.87
C VAL A 10 -0.44 -2.13 -0.68
N TYR A 11 0.46 -2.94 -1.23
CA TYR A 11 1.89 -2.66 -1.31
C TYR A 11 2.30 -2.35 -2.74
N ILE A 12 3.43 -1.68 -2.93
CA ILE A 12 4.00 -1.31 -4.23
C ILE A 12 5.37 -1.97 -4.33
N CYS A 13 5.62 -2.70 -5.43
CA CYS A 13 6.92 -3.31 -5.64
C CYS A 13 8.02 -2.28 -5.92
N GLY A 14 9.14 -2.37 -5.21
CA GLY A 14 10.27 -1.44 -5.40
C GLY A 14 11.03 -1.58 -6.72
N LYS A 15 10.77 -2.64 -7.52
CA LYS A 15 11.41 -2.84 -8.83
C LYS A 15 10.48 -2.49 -9.99
N CYS A 16 9.29 -3.08 -10.04
CA CYS A 16 8.38 -2.91 -11.18
C CYS A 16 7.25 -1.90 -10.93
N GLY A 17 7.15 -1.34 -9.71
CA GLY A 17 6.11 -0.36 -9.35
C GLY A 17 4.69 -0.90 -9.32
N LYS A 18 4.48 -2.21 -9.55
CA LYS A 18 3.15 -2.82 -9.53
C LYS A 18 2.59 -2.91 -8.12
N ASP A 19 1.28 -2.74 -8.03
CA ASP A 19 0.53 -2.99 -6.80
C ASP A 19 0.53 -4.49 -6.49
N VAL A 20 0.72 -4.83 -5.21
CA VAL A 20 0.70 -6.18 -4.66
C VAL A 20 -0.23 -6.18 -3.45
N GLN A 21 -1.25 -7.03 -3.48
CA GLN A 21 -2.11 -7.29 -2.32
C GLN A 21 -1.53 -8.48 -1.56
N LEU A 22 -1.28 -8.31 -0.26
CA LEU A 22 -0.79 -9.36 0.63
C LEU A 22 -1.62 -9.38 1.91
N GLU A 23 -1.89 -10.57 2.42
CA GLU A 23 -2.49 -10.73 3.75
C GLU A 23 -1.42 -10.87 4.84
N ALA A 24 -1.85 -10.82 6.11
CA ALA A 24 -0.95 -11.10 7.21
C ALA A 24 -0.45 -12.55 7.12
N LYS A 25 0.88 -12.75 7.21
CA LYS A 25 1.60 -14.04 7.10
C LYS A 25 1.84 -14.56 5.68
N ASP A 26 1.45 -13.81 4.65
CA ASP A 26 1.82 -14.15 3.27
C ASP A 26 3.33 -13.97 3.01
N ILE A 27 3.84 -14.68 2.01
CA ILE A 27 5.23 -14.52 1.56
C ILE A 27 5.40 -13.15 0.89
N VAL A 28 6.35 -12.35 1.39
CA VAL A 28 6.67 -11.04 0.82
C VAL A 28 7.41 -11.19 -0.51
N ARG A 29 6.66 -11.30 -1.61
CA ARG A 29 7.20 -11.46 -2.96
C ARG A 29 6.28 -10.87 -4.03
N CYS A 30 6.84 -10.06 -4.93
CA CYS A 30 6.15 -9.62 -6.13
C CYS A 30 6.21 -10.69 -7.23
N GLN A 31 5.27 -10.66 -8.19
CA GLN A 31 5.27 -11.52 -9.38
C GLN A 31 6.56 -11.40 -10.23
N CYS A 32 7.30 -10.29 -10.12
CA CYS A 32 8.60 -10.11 -10.78
C CYS A 32 9.78 -10.81 -10.05
N GLY A 33 9.53 -11.46 -8.91
CA GLY A 33 10.54 -12.12 -8.08
C GLY A 33 11.21 -11.24 -7.03
N TYR A 34 11.00 -9.92 -7.07
CA TYR A 34 11.55 -8.98 -6.09
C TYR A 34 10.82 -9.08 -4.74
N ARG A 35 11.54 -8.83 -3.63
CA ARG A 35 11.04 -9.03 -2.26
C ARG A 35 10.92 -7.75 -1.43
N ILE A 36 11.29 -6.60 -1.98
CA ILE A 36 11.12 -5.30 -1.31
C ILE A 36 9.84 -4.65 -1.82
N LEU A 37 8.90 -4.41 -0.90
CA LEU A 37 7.61 -3.78 -1.16
C LEU A 37 7.43 -2.58 -0.22
N TYR A 38 6.83 -1.50 -0.73
CA TYR A 38 6.48 -0.30 0.04
C TYR A 38 4.99 -0.29 0.35
N LYS A 39 4.58 0.12 1.54
CA LYS A 39 3.16 0.30 1.86
C LYS A 39 2.59 1.48 1.06
N LYS A 40 1.48 1.28 0.36
CA LYS A 40 0.80 2.35 -0.38
C LYS A 40 0.24 3.39 0.60
N ARG A 41 0.44 4.68 0.29
CA ARG A 41 -0.13 5.77 1.09
C ARG A 41 -1.64 5.66 1.11
N LYS A 42 -2.25 5.76 2.29
CA LYS A 42 -3.71 5.92 2.41
C LYS A 42 -4.05 7.31 1.88
N ALA A 43 -4.75 7.38 0.75
CA ALA A 43 -5.42 8.60 0.36
C ALA A 43 -6.72 8.64 1.17
N ASP A 44 -6.71 9.36 2.28
CA ASP A 44 -7.95 9.69 2.99
C ASP A 44 -8.44 11.03 2.45
N PRO A 45 -9.51 11.08 1.64
CA PRO A 45 -10.04 12.33 1.11
C PRO A 45 -10.54 13.27 2.22
N LYS A 46 -10.90 12.73 3.39
CA LYS A 46 -11.44 13.51 4.51
C LYS A 46 -10.35 14.13 5.38
N ASN A 47 -9.17 13.53 5.39
CA ASN A 47 -8.05 14.00 6.21
C ASN A 47 -6.72 13.93 5.42
N PRO A 48 -6.49 14.88 4.49
CA PRO A 48 -5.22 14.96 3.78
C PRO A 48 -4.08 15.38 4.71
N PRO A 49 -2.84 14.92 4.46
CA PRO A 49 -1.69 15.36 5.23
C PRO A 49 -1.47 16.86 5.06
N GLN A 50 -1.38 17.59 6.18
CA GLN A 50 -1.03 19.01 6.22
C GLN A 50 0.50 19.14 6.31
N TYR A 51 1.08 20.06 5.54
CA TYR A 51 2.51 20.35 5.54
C TYR A 51 2.73 21.82 5.89
N GLU A 52 3.77 22.11 6.67
CA GLU A 52 4.25 23.46 6.93
C GLU A 52 5.44 23.75 6.01
N ALA A 53 5.45 24.92 5.37
CA ALA A 53 6.58 25.37 4.58
C ALA A 53 7.63 26.01 5.51
N ILE A 54 8.88 25.60 5.35
CA ILE A 54 10.06 26.17 6.03
C ILE A 54 10.59 27.33 5.19
#